data_AF-A0A8S4Q2X3-F1
#
_entry.id   AF-A0A8S4Q2X3-F1
#
_cell.length_a   1.000
_cell.length_b   1.000
_cell.length_c   1.000
_cell.angle_alpha   90.00
_cell.angle_beta   90.00
_cell.angle_gamma   90.00
#
_symmetry.space_group_name_H-M   'P 1'
#
loop_
_entity.id
_entity.type
_entity.pdbx_description
1 polymer ?
#
loop_
_entity_poly.entity_id
_entity_poly.type
_entity_poly.pdbx_seq_one_letter_code
_entity_poly.pdbx_strand_id
1 'polypeptide(L)'
;DTLEAIGNMGDERLVDKVIEVAEKFPDNPSIQTAAIHALRAQFGLLRVQQWLKKAMQNGDCDLKENAMNTLRDRISIDFLNGVKGKWPLYHFTAFDEWLEDLFLDGNDTEFECIFSDMEKYFQDKLDPEAKKVLLKYKGIIPRKVEHSSCSYWNDFGGRYNGIQSAGTFLSDNQRYNHNAHCLAHFSVGGSKAIAHLKTGAFAGRHCCACNFKVFAKAYGYGYVYGKYLSIGTVEFYAYKYYSTFELRGYVRVGGKTFLDYRNRCCLNGLVYSRTWTTPSFGWRITVYRIQVFILKIDLGVDIRPYFSFTLRTSLWTSCGIDAYAKPKAHLRISGGVSVSLWLIRGGIDLGVNLNYYIRANAKAAYPNQACAGLYHGYDSQSISVRAWYQRKYLNKHGTWRPWKWSWDWTSRRYLTLASWNVGGVSENKIWYGCVN
;
A
#
# COMPACT_ATOMS: atom_id res chain seq x y z
N ASP A 1 -11.33 -45.49 15.37
CA ASP A 1 -10.55 -46.12 16.47
C ASP A 1 -9.17 -46.58 16.05
N THR A 2 -9.02 -47.56 15.15
CA THR A 2 -7.68 -48.03 14.73
C THR A 2 -6.82 -46.93 14.12
N LEU A 3 -7.38 -46.07 13.26
CA LEU A 3 -6.66 -44.93 12.68
C LEU A 3 -6.24 -43.90 13.75
N GLU A 4 -7.09 -43.63 14.73
CA GLU A 4 -6.74 -42.76 15.87
C GLU A 4 -5.59 -43.33 16.71
N ALA A 5 -5.62 -44.65 16.96
CA ALA A 5 -4.53 -45.33 17.66
C ALA A 5 -3.20 -45.22 16.88
N ILE A 6 -3.26 -45.32 15.54
CA ILE A 6 -2.10 -45.09 14.66
C ILE A 6 -1.58 -43.65 14.79
N GLY A 7 -2.48 -42.65 14.84
CA GLY A 7 -2.11 -41.25 15.05
C GLY A 7 -1.42 -40.98 16.38
N ASN A 8 -1.82 -41.68 17.44
CA ASN A 8 -1.15 -41.61 18.74
C ASN A 8 0.24 -42.25 18.74
N MET A 9 0.46 -43.30 17.95
CA MET A 9 1.79 -43.92 17.80
C MET A 9 2.75 -43.03 17.01
N GLY A 10 2.25 -42.34 15.97
CA GLY A 10 3.07 -41.47 15.13
C GLY A 10 4.16 -42.22 14.37
N ASP A 11 3.95 -43.48 13.99
CA ASP A 11 4.93 -44.28 13.26
C ASP A 11 4.91 -43.98 11.75
N GLU A 12 6.03 -43.46 11.23
CA GLU A 12 6.21 -43.14 9.81
C GLU A 12 5.97 -44.33 8.88
N ARG A 13 6.23 -45.57 9.33
CA ARG A 13 6.07 -46.78 8.52
C ARG A 13 4.61 -47.08 8.13
N LEU A 14 3.66 -46.50 8.86
CA LEU A 14 2.22 -46.72 8.64
C LEU A 14 1.60 -45.68 7.70
N VAL A 15 2.32 -44.62 7.34
CA VAL A 15 1.82 -43.51 6.50
C VAL A 15 1.21 -44.02 5.21
N ASP A 16 1.93 -44.89 4.49
CA ASP A 16 1.49 -45.43 3.21
C ASP A 16 0.19 -46.23 3.32
N LYS A 17 0.05 -47.00 4.40
CA LYS A 17 -1.16 -47.81 4.63
C LYS A 17 -2.36 -46.95 5.01
N VAL A 18 -2.15 -45.89 5.79
CA VAL A 18 -3.21 -44.93 6.13
C VAL A 18 -3.70 -44.19 4.87
N ILE A 19 -2.77 -43.72 4.03
CA ILE A 19 -3.11 -43.08 2.75
C ILE A 19 -3.85 -44.06 1.83
N GLU A 20 -3.39 -45.31 1.69
CA GLU A 20 -4.05 -46.33 0.87
C GLU A 20 -5.50 -46.58 1.33
N VAL A 21 -5.73 -46.66 2.65
CA VAL A 21 -7.09 -46.82 3.20
C VAL A 21 -7.95 -45.60 2.89
N ALA A 22 -7.44 -44.39 3.08
CA ALA A 22 -8.18 -43.17 2.77
C ALA A 22 -8.51 -43.09 1.27
N GLU A 23 -7.57 -43.43 0.39
CA GLU A 23 -7.79 -43.39 -1.06
C GLU A 23 -8.77 -44.46 -1.55
N LYS A 24 -8.93 -45.56 -0.81
CA LYS A 24 -9.94 -46.59 -1.10
C LYS A 24 -11.37 -46.12 -0.77
N PHE A 25 -11.51 -45.14 0.13
CA PHE A 25 -12.81 -44.62 0.58
C PHE A 25 -12.85 -43.08 0.50
N PRO A 26 -12.71 -42.49 -0.70
CA PRO A 26 -12.60 -41.04 -0.88
C PRO A 26 -13.87 -40.30 -0.43
N ASP A 27 -15.03 -40.91 -0.62
CA ASP A 27 -16.34 -40.29 -0.35
C ASP A 27 -16.84 -40.53 1.09
N ASN A 28 -16.03 -41.19 1.94
CA ASN A 28 -16.40 -41.44 3.33
C ASN A 28 -15.75 -40.40 4.26
N PRO A 29 -16.48 -39.35 4.69
CA PRO A 29 -15.91 -38.25 5.45
C PRO A 29 -15.33 -38.70 6.80
N SER A 30 -15.94 -39.71 7.45
CA SER A 30 -15.42 -40.25 8.70
C SER A 30 -14.06 -40.93 8.53
N ILE A 31 -13.86 -41.66 7.43
CA ILE A 31 -12.56 -42.29 7.12
C ILE A 31 -11.53 -41.22 6.75
N GLN A 32 -11.91 -40.21 5.97
CA GLN A 32 -11.01 -39.11 5.62
C GLN A 32 -10.57 -38.32 6.86
N THR A 33 -11.50 -37.92 7.73
CA THR A 33 -11.18 -37.22 8.99
C THR A 33 -10.31 -38.07 9.91
N ALA A 34 -10.63 -39.36 10.07
CA ALA A 34 -9.80 -40.28 10.85
C ALA A 34 -8.39 -40.44 10.26
N ALA A 35 -8.24 -40.43 8.94
CA ALA A 35 -6.93 -40.46 8.28
C ALA A 35 -6.14 -39.17 8.50
N ILE A 36 -6.79 -37.99 8.49
CA ILE A 36 -6.16 -36.70 8.84
C ILE A 36 -5.60 -36.76 10.25
N HIS A 37 -6.40 -37.21 11.24
CA HIS A 37 -5.94 -37.35 12.61
C HIS A 37 -4.83 -38.40 12.77
N ALA A 38 -4.91 -39.51 12.05
CA ALA A 38 -3.87 -40.53 12.03
C ALA A 38 -2.53 -40.00 11.50
N LEU A 39 -2.56 -39.09 10.54
CA LEU A 39 -1.37 -38.54 9.88
C LEU A 39 -0.84 -37.25 10.53
N ARG A 40 -1.48 -36.74 11.59
CA ARG A 40 -1.14 -35.43 12.20
C ARG A 40 0.31 -35.31 12.67
N ALA A 41 0.93 -36.41 13.11
CA ALA A 41 2.34 -36.42 13.51
C ALA A 41 3.30 -36.41 12.31
N GLN A 42 2.81 -36.77 11.12
CA GLN A 42 3.57 -37.00 9.89
C GLN A 42 3.32 -35.96 8.80
N PHE A 43 2.67 -34.88 9.18
CA PHE A 43 2.47 -33.67 8.39
C PHE A 43 3.75 -33.09 7.78
N GLY A 44 4.91 -33.29 8.42
CA GLY A 44 6.21 -32.89 7.85
C GLY A 44 6.62 -33.63 6.56
N LEU A 45 6.00 -34.76 6.24
CA LEU A 45 6.33 -35.55 5.05
C LEU A 45 5.62 -34.99 3.81
N LEU A 46 6.39 -34.80 2.72
CA LEU A 46 5.87 -34.26 1.46
C LEU A 46 4.68 -35.07 0.92
N ARG A 47 4.72 -36.39 1.01
CA ARG A 47 3.63 -37.27 0.55
C ARG A 47 2.34 -37.04 1.33
N VAL A 48 2.44 -36.81 2.64
CA VAL A 48 1.27 -36.51 3.50
C VAL A 48 0.69 -35.15 3.13
N GLN A 49 1.53 -34.14 2.88
CA GLN A 49 1.07 -32.81 2.42
C GLN A 49 0.35 -32.89 1.07
N GLN A 50 0.89 -33.66 0.12
CA GLN A 50 0.26 -33.87 -1.19
C GLN A 50 -1.10 -34.56 -1.07
N TRP A 51 -1.19 -35.60 -0.24
CA TRP A 51 -2.46 -36.27 0.04
C TRP A 51 -3.46 -35.33 0.73
N LEU A 52 -3.02 -34.59 1.77
CA LEU A 52 -3.88 -33.66 2.51
C LEU A 52 -4.45 -32.58 1.59
N LYS A 53 -3.63 -32.05 0.67
CA LYS A 53 -4.07 -31.09 -0.36
C LYS A 53 -5.19 -31.68 -1.20
N LYS A 54 -4.99 -32.89 -1.74
CA LYS A 54 -6.01 -33.59 -2.56
C LYS A 54 -7.29 -33.86 -1.77
N ALA A 55 -7.17 -34.28 -0.50
CA ALA A 55 -8.32 -34.53 0.37
C ALA A 55 -9.12 -33.25 0.61
N MET A 56 -8.45 -32.12 0.88
CA MET A 56 -9.11 -30.82 1.05
C MET A 56 -9.69 -30.28 -0.26
N GLN A 57 -9.10 -30.58 -1.42
CA GLN A 57 -9.65 -30.16 -2.72
C GLN A 57 -10.95 -30.88 -3.09
N ASN A 58 -11.10 -32.13 -2.70
CA ASN A 58 -12.28 -32.93 -3.03
C ASN A 58 -13.30 -33.00 -1.90
N GLY A 59 -12.92 -32.52 -0.70
CA GLY A 59 -13.71 -32.60 0.52
C GLY A 59 -14.81 -31.55 0.63
N ASP A 60 -15.82 -31.87 1.42
CA ASP A 60 -16.79 -30.89 1.90
C ASP A 60 -16.18 -29.95 2.95
N CYS A 61 -16.97 -28.96 3.39
CA CYS A 61 -16.52 -27.99 4.39
C CYS A 61 -16.15 -28.63 5.73
N ASP A 62 -16.87 -29.68 6.15
CA ASP A 62 -16.57 -30.37 7.40
C ASP A 62 -15.18 -31.01 7.35
N LEU A 63 -14.82 -31.68 6.24
CA LEU A 63 -13.49 -32.25 6.07
C LEU A 63 -12.40 -31.16 6.02
N LYS A 64 -12.67 -30.07 5.30
CA LYS A 64 -11.76 -28.92 5.17
C LYS A 64 -11.49 -28.25 6.53
N GLU A 65 -12.53 -28.03 7.34
CA GLU A 65 -12.42 -27.47 8.69
C GLU A 65 -11.63 -28.39 9.62
N ASN A 66 -11.92 -29.71 9.59
CA ASN A 66 -11.18 -30.69 10.38
C ASN A 66 -9.69 -30.74 10.01
N ALA A 67 -9.36 -30.63 8.72
CA ALA A 67 -7.98 -30.55 8.25
C ALA A 67 -7.26 -29.33 8.84
N MET A 68 -7.87 -28.14 8.75
CA MET A 68 -7.30 -26.90 9.25
C MET A 68 -7.15 -26.89 10.76
N ASN A 69 -8.15 -27.38 11.50
CA ASN A 69 -8.09 -27.49 12.95
C ASN A 69 -6.97 -28.45 13.40
N THR A 70 -6.85 -29.62 12.74
CA THR A 70 -5.77 -30.58 13.05
C THR A 70 -4.38 -29.99 12.78
N LEU A 71 -4.23 -29.19 11.72
CA LEU A 71 -2.98 -28.47 11.44
C LEU A 71 -2.64 -27.46 12.52
N ARG A 72 -3.62 -26.69 12.99
CA ARG A 72 -3.43 -25.68 14.05
C ARG A 72 -3.15 -26.32 15.40
N ASP A 73 -3.83 -27.41 15.73
CA ASP A 73 -3.55 -28.18 16.94
C ASP A 73 -2.11 -28.70 16.91
N ARG A 74 -1.64 -29.15 15.75
CA ARG A 74 -0.25 -29.58 15.59
C ARG A 74 0.74 -28.44 15.81
N ILE A 75 0.50 -27.25 15.25
CA ILE A 75 1.32 -26.05 15.53
C ILE A 75 1.39 -25.79 17.04
N SER A 76 0.24 -25.82 17.72
CA SER A 76 0.16 -25.57 19.16
C SER A 76 0.95 -26.61 19.98
N ILE A 77 0.81 -27.89 19.64
CA ILE A 77 1.56 -28.99 20.28
C ILE A 77 3.06 -28.85 20.04
N ASP A 78 3.48 -28.58 18.81
CA ASP A 78 4.90 -28.43 18.47
C ASP A 78 5.52 -27.21 19.19
N PHE A 79 4.76 -26.13 19.33
CA PHE A 79 5.18 -24.93 20.07
C PHE A 79 5.38 -25.24 21.55
N LEU A 80 4.42 -25.91 22.20
CA LEU A 80 4.51 -26.30 23.61
C LEU A 80 5.65 -27.28 23.88
N ASN A 81 5.91 -28.19 22.94
CA ASN A 81 6.99 -29.18 23.04
C ASN A 81 8.36 -28.62 22.63
N GLY A 82 8.45 -27.35 22.21
CA GLY A 82 9.70 -26.72 21.79
C GLY A 82 10.33 -27.34 20.54
N VAL A 83 9.52 -28.00 19.69
CA VAL A 83 9.97 -28.60 18.44
C VAL A 83 10.43 -27.50 17.49
N LYS A 84 11.68 -27.56 17.01
CA LYS A 84 12.25 -26.56 16.09
C LYS A 84 12.43 -27.15 14.69
N GLY A 85 12.18 -26.33 13.67
CA GLY A 85 12.51 -26.66 12.27
C GLY A 85 11.63 -27.74 11.64
N LYS A 86 10.40 -27.93 12.13
CA LYS A 86 9.42 -28.86 11.53
C LYS A 86 8.15 -28.12 11.13
N TRP A 87 7.59 -28.52 9.98
CA TRP A 87 6.25 -28.13 9.54
C TRP A 87 5.19 -28.88 10.38
N PRO A 88 4.05 -28.26 10.74
CA PRO A 88 3.51 -26.97 10.26
C PRO A 88 3.98 -25.70 11.00
N LEU A 89 4.68 -25.81 12.13
CA LEU A 89 5.10 -24.66 12.94
C LEU A 89 6.16 -23.78 12.25
N TYR A 90 7.14 -24.42 11.61
CA TYR A 90 8.24 -23.79 10.86
C TYR A 90 8.19 -24.18 9.38
N HIS A 91 8.89 -23.40 8.55
CA HIS A 91 9.02 -23.56 7.11
C HIS A 91 7.73 -23.28 6.32
N PHE A 92 7.89 -22.62 5.19
CA PHE A 92 6.85 -22.37 4.21
C PHE A 92 6.98 -23.38 3.07
N THR A 93 5.98 -24.21 2.88
CA THR A 93 5.97 -25.36 1.95
C THR A 93 5.06 -25.10 0.75
N ALA A 94 5.10 -25.97 -0.25
CA ALA A 94 4.17 -25.92 -1.39
C ALA A 94 2.69 -26.06 -0.97
N PHE A 95 2.41 -26.68 0.19
CA PHE A 95 1.07 -26.70 0.75
C PHE A 95 0.65 -25.31 1.27
N ASP A 96 1.58 -24.58 1.91
CA ASP A 96 1.35 -23.21 2.37
C ASP A 96 1.15 -22.23 1.23
N GLU A 97 1.93 -22.36 0.15
CA GLU A 97 1.76 -21.57 -1.08
C GLU A 97 0.38 -21.79 -1.69
N TRP A 98 -0.09 -23.04 -1.75
CA TRP A 98 -1.44 -23.36 -2.21
C TRP A 98 -2.53 -22.77 -1.31
N LEU A 99 -2.37 -22.84 0.01
CA LEU A 99 -3.30 -22.18 0.95
C LEU A 99 -3.26 -20.65 0.81
N GLU A 100 -2.08 -20.06 0.59
CA GLU A 100 -1.94 -18.62 0.34
C GLU A 100 -2.71 -18.20 -0.92
N ASP A 101 -2.56 -18.92 -2.03
CA ASP A 101 -3.26 -18.62 -3.28
C ASP A 101 -4.78 -18.63 -3.07
N LEU A 102 -5.31 -19.67 -2.41
CA LEU A 102 -6.74 -19.76 -2.07
C LEU A 102 -7.20 -18.60 -1.17
N PHE A 103 -6.42 -18.32 -0.13
CA PHE A 103 -6.75 -17.33 0.88
C PHE A 103 -6.70 -15.89 0.34
N LEU A 104 -5.83 -15.62 -0.64
CA LEU A 104 -5.64 -14.29 -1.23
C LEU A 104 -6.51 -14.02 -2.46
N ASP A 105 -6.83 -15.04 -3.27
CA ASP A 105 -7.63 -14.85 -4.47
C ASP A 105 -9.12 -14.61 -4.14
N GLY A 106 -9.60 -15.04 -2.97
CA GLY A 106 -10.83 -14.55 -2.31
C GLY A 106 -12.16 -14.68 -3.08
N ASN A 107 -12.13 -15.25 -4.28
CA ASN A 107 -13.27 -15.48 -5.17
C ASN A 107 -13.67 -16.96 -5.23
N ASP A 108 -12.93 -17.83 -4.54
CA ASP A 108 -13.23 -19.26 -4.51
C ASP A 108 -14.24 -19.57 -3.40
N THR A 109 -15.52 -19.56 -3.78
CA THR A 109 -16.66 -19.84 -2.87
C THR A 109 -16.59 -21.25 -2.27
N GLU A 110 -15.79 -22.16 -2.85
CA GLU A 110 -15.66 -23.54 -2.38
C GLU A 110 -14.82 -23.67 -1.10
N PHE A 111 -14.02 -22.65 -0.77
CA PHE A 111 -13.13 -22.62 0.40
C PHE A 111 -13.50 -21.54 1.43
N GLU A 112 -14.61 -20.82 1.21
CA GLU A 112 -15.05 -19.73 2.08
C GLU A 112 -15.23 -20.18 3.54
N CYS A 113 -15.71 -21.41 3.76
CA CYS A 113 -15.93 -21.97 5.10
C CYS A 113 -14.66 -22.02 5.97
N ILE A 114 -13.47 -22.14 5.38
CA ILE A 114 -12.22 -22.27 6.14
C ILE A 114 -11.36 -21.02 6.17
N PHE A 115 -11.82 -19.88 5.64
CA PHE A 115 -11.02 -18.64 5.61
C PHE A 115 -10.63 -18.14 7.01
N SER A 116 -11.53 -18.26 7.98
CA SER A 116 -11.25 -17.92 9.38
C SER A 116 -10.11 -18.76 9.96
N ASP A 117 -10.07 -20.05 9.62
CA ASP A 117 -9.06 -20.97 10.13
C ASP A 117 -7.74 -20.89 9.38
N MET A 118 -7.75 -20.56 8.08
CA MET A 118 -6.57 -20.15 7.34
C MET A 118 -5.92 -18.91 7.95
N GLU A 119 -6.71 -17.90 8.31
CA GLU A 119 -6.17 -16.70 8.97
C GLU A 119 -5.47 -17.07 10.28
N LYS A 120 -6.12 -17.87 11.13
CA LYS A 120 -5.50 -18.30 12.40
C LYS A 120 -4.29 -19.19 12.17
N TYR A 121 -4.33 -20.10 11.20
CA TYR A 121 -3.19 -20.95 10.84
C TYR A 121 -1.93 -20.14 10.52
N PHE A 122 -2.03 -19.15 9.62
CA PHE A 122 -0.90 -18.27 9.32
C PHE A 122 -0.50 -17.37 10.50
N GLN A 123 -1.44 -17.07 11.41
CA GLN A 123 -1.14 -16.32 12.66
C GLN A 123 -0.34 -17.16 13.65
N ASP A 124 -0.64 -18.44 13.78
CA ASP A 124 -0.02 -19.33 14.75
C ASP A 124 1.38 -19.79 14.26
N LYS A 125 1.60 -19.81 12.94
CA LYS A 125 2.89 -20.19 12.33
C LYS A 125 4.03 -19.21 12.64
N LEU A 126 5.23 -19.74 12.88
CA LEU A 126 6.44 -18.95 13.20
C LEU A 126 7.29 -18.59 11.97
N ASP A 127 6.93 -19.11 10.80
CA ASP A 127 7.61 -18.80 9.56
C ASP A 127 7.40 -17.32 9.13
N PRO A 128 8.46 -16.57 8.76
CA PRO A 128 8.34 -15.19 8.30
C PRO A 128 7.45 -15.01 7.07
N GLU A 129 7.39 -15.96 6.14
CA GLU A 129 6.53 -15.88 4.95
C GLU A 129 5.05 -15.94 5.35
N ALA A 130 4.67 -16.76 6.34
CA ALA A 130 3.31 -16.80 6.86
C ALA A 130 2.84 -15.43 7.42
N LYS A 131 3.75 -14.68 8.06
CA LYS A 131 3.45 -13.30 8.48
C LYS A 131 3.22 -12.38 7.29
N LYS A 132 3.94 -12.56 6.17
CA LYS A 132 3.69 -11.80 4.94
C LYS A 132 2.33 -12.13 4.33
N VAL A 133 1.89 -13.39 4.33
CA VAL A 133 0.54 -13.78 3.88
C VAL A 133 -0.53 -12.99 4.63
N LEU A 134 -0.45 -12.93 5.96
CA LEU A 134 -1.40 -12.16 6.77
C LEU A 134 -1.36 -10.66 6.48
N LEU A 135 -0.17 -10.11 6.26
CA LEU A 135 -0.03 -8.71 5.91
C LEU A 135 -0.62 -8.41 4.52
N LYS A 136 -0.52 -9.34 3.56
CA LYS A 136 -1.20 -9.26 2.24
C LYS A 136 -2.72 -9.33 2.40
N TYR A 137 -3.22 -10.31 3.14
CA TYR A 137 -4.67 -10.51 3.38
C TYR A 137 -5.31 -9.32 4.10
N LYS A 138 -4.66 -8.82 5.17
CA LYS A 138 -5.12 -7.64 5.95
C LYS A 138 -4.94 -6.32 5.21
N GLY A 139 -4.45 -6.33 3.96
CA GLY A 139 -4.26 -5.14 3.13
C GLY A 139 -3.18 -4.18 3.66
N ILE A 140 -2.27 -4.67 4.49
CA ILE A 140 -1.12 -3.93 5.03
C ILE A 140 0.04 -3.95 4.02
N ILE A 141 0.12 -4.99 3.18
CA ILE A 141 0.90 -4.98 1.94
C ILE A 141 -0.02 -4.53 0.79
N PRO A 142 0.45 -3.67 -0.14
CA PRO A 142 -0.34 -3.22 -1.28
C PRO A 142 -0.94 -4.41 -2.04
N ARG A 143 -2.26 -4.36 -2.29
CA ARG A 143 -2.90 -5.32 -3.19
C ARG A 143 -2.31 -5.17 -4.59
N LYS A 144 -2.28 -6.31 -5.29
CA LYS A 144 -1.80 -6.54 -6.67
C LYS A 144 -1.99 -5.30 -7.54
N VAL A 145 -0.98 -4.96 -8.34
CA VAL A 145 -1.06 -3.90 -9.37
C VAL A 145 -2.31 -4.17 -10.20
N GLU A 146 -3.36 -3.37 -10.03
CA GLU A 146 -4.65 -3.63 -10.70
C GLU A 146 -4.51 -3.53 -12.23
N HIS A 147 -3.52 -2.76 -12.69
CA HIS A 147 -3.17 -2.64 -14.10
C HIS A 147 -1.79 -2.00 -14.26
N SER A 148 -0.88 -2.63 -15.00
CA SER A 148 0.35 -2.00 -15.50
C SER A 148 0.48 -2.32 -16.99
N SER A 149 0.17 -1.36 -17.85
CA SER A 149 0.38 -1.50 -19.29
C SER A 149 1.25 -0.36 -19.79
N CYS A 150 2.23 -0.73 -20.60
CA CYS A 150 2.94 0.18 -21.49
C CYS A 150 2.60 -0.25 -22.90
N SER A 151 1.59 0.39 -23.47
CA SER A 151 1.10 0.07 -24.80
C SER A 151 1.34 1.24 -25.74
N TYR A 152 1.33 0.94 -27.04
CA TYR A 152 1.08 1.94 -28.07
C TYR A 152 -0.37 2.44 -27.95
N TRP A 153 -0.60 3.72 -28.26
CA TRP A 153 -1.86 4.43 -27.98
C TRP A 153 -3.04 3.99 -28.87
N ASN A 154 -3.63 2.84 -28.57
CA ASN A 154 -4.78 2.32 -29.31
C ASN A 154 -6.05 2.19 -28.46
N ASP A 155 -5.94 1.97 -27.14
CA ASP A 155 -7.09 1.71 -26.26
C ASP A 155 -7.31 2.81 -25.22
N PHE A 156 -8.35 3.61 -25.47
CA PHE A 156 -8.91 4.55 -24.49
C PHE A 156 -9.87 3.81 -23.54
N GLY A 157 -9.75 4.06 -22.24
CA GLY A 157 -10.72 3.59 -21.24
C GLY A 157 -10.78 4.52 -20.03
N GLY A 158 -11.82 4.39 -19.19
CA GLY A 158 -12.01 5.20 -17.97
C GLY A 158 -10.86 5.14 -16.94
N ARG A 159 -9.85 4.30 -17.19
CA ARG A 159 -8.64 4.13 -16.39
C ARG A 159 -7.74 5.38 -16.35
N TYR A 160 -7.77 6.21 -17.39
CA TYR A 160 -7.00 7.46 -17.47
C TYR A 160 -7.57 8.62 -16.65
N ASN A 161 -8.80 8.48 -16.14
CA ASN A 161 -9.45 9.51 -15.33
C ASN A 161 -8.61 9.83 -14.07
N GLY A 162 -8.21 11.09 -13.95
CA GLY A 162 -7.33 11.62 -12.90
C GLY A 162 -5.89 11.88 -13.37
N ILE A 163 -5.41 11.16 -14.39
CA ILE A 163 -4.09 11.39 -14.99
C ILE A 163 -4.18 12.47 -16.07
N GLN A 164 -4.99 12.25 -17.11
CA GLN A 164 -5.15 13.20 -18.20
C GLN A 164 -6.61 13.21 -18.67
N SER A 165 -7.10 14.37 -19.12
CA SER A 165 -8.46 14.44 -19.68
C SER A 165 -8.52 13.74 -21.04
N ALA A 166 -9.70 13.25 -21.42
CA ALA A 166 -9.91 12.61 -22.71
C ALA A 166 -9.56 13.53 -23.89
N GLY A 167 -9.88 14.83 -23.80
CA GLY A 167 -9.56 15.80 -24.85
C GLY A 167 -8.05 16.03 -25.01
N THR A 168 -7.32 16.22 -23.91
CA THR A 168 -5.86 16.37 -23.97
C THR A 168 -5.20 15.07 -24.43
N PHE A 169 -5.76 13.93 -24.05
CA PHE A 169 -5.33 12.63 -24.55
C PHE A 169 -5.45 12.60 -26.08
N LEU A 170 -6.67 12.69 -26.63
CA LEU A 170 -6.91 12.65 -28.08
C LEU A 170 -6.04 13.65 -28.86
N SER A 171 -5.86 14.86 -28.34
CA SER A 171 -4.99 15.87 -28.96
C SER A 171 -3.53 15.46 -29.01
N ASP A 172 -2.98 14.85 -27.96
CA ASP A 172 -1.61 14.36 -27.97
C ASP A 172 -1.43 13.20 -28.96
N ASN A 173 -2.42 12.31 -29.08
CA ASN A 173 -2.34 11.20 -30.04
C ASN A 173 -2.26 11.70 -31.47
N GLN A 174 -3.10 12.68 -31.82
CA GLN A 174 -3.11 13.28 -33.15
C GLN A 174 -1.83 14.08 -33.43
N ARG A 175 -1.25 14.71 -32.40
CA ARG A 175 -0.12 15.63 -32.54
C ARG A 175 1.25 14.93 -32.50
N TYR A 176 1.36 13.74 -31.92
CA TYR A 176 2.62 13.03 -31.78
C TYR A 176 2.49 11.62 -32.35
N ASN A 177 2.82 11.44 -33.63
CA ASN A 177 2.67 10.18 -34.36
C ASN A 177 3.60 9.06 -33.87
N HIS A 178 4.68 9.40 -33.16
CA HIS A 178 5.50 8.44 -32.43
C HIS A 178 5.33 8.70 -30.94
N ASN A 179 4.48 7.91 -30.29
CA ASN A 179 4.19 8.09 -28.89
C ASN A 179 4.12 6.78 -28.13
N ALA A 180 4.28 6.89 -26.82
CA ALA A 180 4.07 5.82 -25.88
C ALA A 180 3.62 6.38 -24.53
N HIS A 181 3.01 5.51 -23.74
CA HIS A 181 2.55 5.81 -22.40
C HIS A 181 2.59 4.58 -21.53
N CYS A 182 2.58 4.84 -20.23
CA CYS A 182 2.35 3.83 -19.23
C CYS A 182 1.41 4.36 -18.16
N LEU A 183 0.55 3.50 -17.66
CA LEU A 183 -0.36 3.81 -16.55
C LEU A 183 -0.29 2.70 -15.52
N ALA A 184 -0.33 3.10 -14.25
CA ALA A 184 -0.42 2.18 -13.15
C ALA A 184 -1.43 2.65 -12.08
N HIS A 185 -2.20 1.72 -11.54
CA HIS A 185 -3.15 1.96 -10.46
C HIS A 185 -2.88 1.01 -9.29
N PHE A 186 -2.87 1.57 -8.10
CA PHE A 186 -2.62 0.87 -6.85
C PHE A 186 -3.67 1.27 -5.84
N SER A 187 -4.17 0.28 -5.10
CA SER A 187 -5.03 0.48 -3.94
C SER A 187 -4.37 -0.16 -2.71
N VAL A 188 -4.47 0.52 -1.57
CA VAL A 188 -3.92 0.04 -0.29
C VAL A 188 -4.86 0.41 0.85
N GLY A 189 -5.10 -0.53 1.76
CA GLY A 189 -5.99 -0.34 2.91
C GLY A 189 -7.24 -1.22 2.87
N GLY A 190 -7.95 -1.28 4.01
CA GLY A 190 -9.13 -2.12 4.21
C GLY A 190 -10.45 -1.40 3.88
N SER A 191 -11.57 -2.13 3.90
CA SER A 191 -12.90 -1.66 3.44
C SER A 191 -13.37 -0.30 3.99
N LYS A 192 -12.93 0.09 5.20
CA LYS A 192 -13.29 1.36 5.85
C LYS A 192 -12.26 2.48 5.65
N ALA A 193 -11.09 2.17 5.10
CA ALA A 193 -10.00 3.11 4.88
C ALA A 193 -9.11 2.63 3.73
N ILE A 194 -9.46 3.01 2.50
CA ILE A 194 -8.74 2.65 1.28
C ILE A 194 -8.07 3.90 0.72
N ALA A 195 -6.80 3.80 0.39
CA ALA A 195 -6.07 4.79 -0.39
C ALA A 195 -5.84 4.26 -1.80
N HIS A 196 -6.02 5.12 -2.79
CA HIS A 196 -5.78 4.86 -4.19
C HIS A 196 -4.68 5.78 -4.69
N LEU A 197 -3.72 5.20 -5.42
CA LEU A 197 -2.71 5.93 -6.17
C LEU A 197 -2.81 5.55 -7.64
N LYS A 198 -2.96 6.56 -8.48
CA LYS A 198 -2.79 6.46 -9.94
C LYS A 198 -1.50 7.14 -10.34
N THR A 199 -0.76 6.53 -11.25
CA THR A 199 0.38 7.15 -11.91
C THR A 199 0.29 6.97 -13.41
N GLY A 200 0.81 7.93 -14.15
CA GLY A 200 0.89 7.85 -15.60
C GLY A 200 2.08 8.60 -16.14
N ALA A 201 2.61 8.12 -17.25
CA ALA A 201 3.67 8.77 -18.01
C ALA A 201 3.33 8.74 -19.50
N PHE A 202 3.77 9.76 -20.23
CA PHE A 202 3.62 9.91 -21.67
C PHE A 202 4.91 10.45 -22.26
N ALA A 203 5.28 9.94 -23.42
CA ALA A 203 6.33 10.48 -24.26
C ALA A 203 5.87 10.44 -25.71
N GLY A 204 5.94 11.58 -26.41
CA GLY A 204 5.50 11.70 -27.79
C GLY A 204 6.42 12.61 -28.59
N ARG A 205 6.64 12.25 -29.85
CA ARG A 205 7.37 13.02 -30.86
C ARG A 205 6.55 13.14 -32.15
N HIS A 206 6.68 14.29 -32.80
CA HIS A 206 6.23 14.47 -34.18
C HIS A 206 7.41 14.27 -35.13
N CYS A 207 7.23 13.44 -36.16
CA CYS A 207 8.29 12.99 -37.07
C CYS A 207 9.10 14.12 -37.74
N CYS A 208 8.49 15.29 -38.01
CA CYS A 208 9.10 16.30 -38.89
C CYS A 208 9.51 17.65 -38.26
N ALA A 209 9.45 17.86 -36.93
CA ALA A 209 9.53 19.24 -36.39
C ALA A 209 10.26 19.48 -35.05
N CYS A 210 11.10 18.56 -34.56
CA CYS A 210 11.63 18.62 -33.18
C CYS A 210 10.54 18.87 -32.10
N ASN A 211 9.26 18.57 -32.42
CA ASN A 211 8.16 18.72 -31.49
C ASN A 211 8.12 17.48 -30.62
N PHE A 212 8.08 17.68 -29.31
CA PHE A 212 7.99 16.60 -28.34
C PHE A 212 7.09 16.99 -27.19
N LYS A 213 6.59 15.98 -26.49
CA LYS A 213 5.96 16.13 -25.19
C LYS A 213 6.34 14.96 -24.31
N VAL A 214 6.73 15.28 -23.09
CA VAL A 214 6.98 14.35 -22.00
C VAL A 214 6.08 14.78 -20.86
N PHE A 215 5.39 13.83 -20.26
CA PHE A 215 4.50 14.08 -19.13
C PHE A 215 4.61 12.93 -18.13
N ALA A 216 4.57 13.26 -16.85
CA ALA A 216 4.46 12.31 -15.76
C ALA A 216 3.54 12.89 -14.69
N LYS A 217 2.61 12.09 -14.19
CA LYS A 217 1.69 12.52 -13.14
C LYS A 217 1.40 11.40 -12.17
N ALA A 218 1.34 11.74 -10.89
CA ALA A 218 0.87 10.91 -9.81
C ALA A 218 -0.33 11.61 -9.14
N TYR A 219 -1.39 10.85 -8.91
CA TYR A 219 -2.63 11.30 -8.32
C TYR A 219 -3.05 10.36 -7.21
N GLY A 220 -3.12 10.86 -5.98
CA GLY A 220 -3.53 10.11 -4.80
C GLY A 220 -4.85 10.61 -4.24
N TYR A 221 -5.74 9.67 -3.89
CA TYR A 221 -6.97 9.94 -3.16
C TYR A 221 -7.26 8.83 -2.17
N GLY A 222 -8.08 9.09 -1.17
CA GLY A 222 -8.48 8.10 -0.18
C GLY A 222 -9.96 8.15 0.12
N TYR A 223 -10.48 7.03 0.59
CA TYR A 223 -11.84 6.87 1.08
C TYR A 223 -11.76 6.34 2.51
N VAL A 224 -12.08 7.19 3.48
CA VAL A 224 -11.93 6.89 4.90
C VAL A 224 -13.28 7.15 5.58
N TYR A 225 -13.89 6.10 6.14
CA TYR A 225 -15.20 6.14 6.81
C TYR A 225 -16.26 6.91 6.01
N GLY A 226 -16.43 6.57 4.74
CA GLY A 226 -17.44 7.20 3.89
C GLY A 226 -17.01 8.53 3.25
N LYS A 227 -15.85 9.09 3.64
CA LYS A 227 -15.39 10.41 3.19
C LYS A 227 -14.28 10.30 2.17
N TYR A 228 -14.48 10.99 1.04
CA TYR A 228 -13.45 11.18 0.03
C TYR A 228 -12.42 12.21 0.48
N LEU A 229 -11.15 11.87 0.31
CA LEU A 229 -10.00 12.71 0.66
C LEU A 229 -9.10 12.81 -0.56
N SER A 230 -9.03 13.99 -1.18
CA SER A 230 -8.00 14.24 -2.18
C SER A 230 -6.65 14.36 -1.46
N ILE A 231 -5.81 13.33 -1.58
CA ILE A 231 -4.50 13.30 -0.92
C ILE A 231 -3.60 14.31 -1.62
N GLY A 232 -3.38 14.15 -2.92
CA GLY A 232 -2.56 15.09 -3.68
C GLY A 232 -2.36 14.72 -5.14
N THR A 233 -1.73 15.62 -5.86
CA THR A 233 -1.37 15.50 -7.26
C THR A 233 0.03 16.05 -7.43
N VAL A 234 0.88 15.28 -8.08
CA VAL A 234 2.17 15.74 -8.57
C VAL A 234 2.16 15.55 -10.07
N GLU A 235 2.43 16.61 -10.81
CA GLU A 235 2.43 16.62 -12.25
C GLU A 235 3.71 17.29 -12.75
N PHE A 236 4.26 16.70 -13.79
CA PHE A 236 5.40 17.20 -14.51
C PHE A 236 5.12 17.09 -16.00
N TYR A 237 5.38 18.15 -16.75
CA TYR A 237 5.47 18.02 -18.20
C TYR A 237 6.53 18.96 -18.77
N ALA A 238 7.08 18.53 -19.90
CA ALA A 238 7.89 19.34 -20.78
C ALA A 238 7.36 19.13 -22.20
N TYR A 239 7.07 20.19 -22.93
CA TYR A 239 6.78 20.06 -24.36
C TYR A 239 7.46 21.15 -25.16
N LYS A 240 7.77 20.80 -26.41
CA LYS A 240 8.23 21.71 -27.43
C LYS A 240 7.30 21.61 -28.63
N TYR A 241 6.80 22.75 -29.08
CA TYR A 241 5.99 22.85 -30.28
C TYR A 241 6.45 24.07 -31.09
N TYR A 242 7.07 23.83 -32.25
CA TYR A 242 7.79 24.82 -33.05
C TYR A 242 8.83 25.57 -32.20
N SER A 243 8.69 26.90 -32.08
CA SER A 243 9.54 27.77 -31.27
C SER A 243 9.15 27.82 -29.79
N THR A 244 8.02 27.22 -29.41
CA THR A 244 7.51 27.28 -28.03
C THR A 244 8.03 26.10 -27.23
N PHE A 245 8.69 26.38 -26.11
CA PHE A 245 9.05 25.39 -25.11
C PHE A 245 8.31 25.72 -23.81
N GLU A 246 7.75 24.71 -23.17
CA GLU A 246 7.17 24.87 -21.84
C GLU A 246 7.55 23.69 -20.95
N LEU A 247 8.05 24.03 -19.77
CA LEU A 247 8.32 23.13 -18.67
C LEU A 247 7.40 23.52 -17.51
N ARG A 248 6.69 22.54 -16.94
CA ARG A 248 5.87 22.74 -15.75
C ARG A 248 6.10 21.65 -14.71
N GLY A 249 6.28 22.07 -13.48
CA GLY A 249 6.20 21.22 -12.30
C GLY A 249 5.07 21.71 -11.40
N TYR A 250 4.09 20.86 -11.14
CA TYR A 250 2.89 21.21 -10.40
C TYR A 250 2.66 20.23 -9.24
N VAL A 251 2.47 20.77 -8.04
CA VAL A 251 2.20 19.99 -6.82
C VAL A 251 1.01 20.59 -6.10
N ARG A 252 -0.05 19.79 -5.96
CA ARG A 252 -1.25 20.13 -5.19
C ARG A 252 -1.44 19.08 -4.11
N VAL A 253 -1.62 19.49 -2.87
CA VAL A 253 -1.81 18.55 -1.76
C VAL A 253 -2.92 19.07 -0.86
N GLY A 254 -3.89 18.22 -0.53
CA GLY A 254 -5.07 18.62 0.24
C GLY A 254 -5.78 19.87 -0.24
N GLY A 255 -5.98 19.95 -1.55
CA GLY A 255 -6.65 21.06 -2.20
C GLY A 255 -5.80 22.31 -2.37
N LYS A 256 -4.65 22.42 -1.69
CA LYS A 256 -3.74 23.57 -1.75
C LYS A 256 -2.61 23.35 -2.75
N THR A 257 -2.32 24.35 -3.56
CA THR A 257 -1.17 24.34 -4.47
C THR A 257 0.08 24.74 -3.69
N PHE A 258 1.09 23.87 -3.70
CA PHE A 258 2.39 24.12 -3.05
C PHE A 258 3.49 24.48 -4.06
N LEU A 259 3.34 24.02 -5.31
CA LEU A 259 4.26 24.34 -6.40
C LEU A 259 3.45 24.47 -7.69
N ASP A 260 3.64 25.57 -8.42
CA ASP A 260 3.27 25.69 -9.83
C ASP A 260 4.42 26.41 -10.54
N TYR A 261 5.53 25.68 -10.72
CA TYR A 261 6.67 26.18 -11.46
C TYR A 261 6.38 26.08 -12.94
N ARG A 262 6.53 27.18 -13.67
CA ARG A 262 6.45 27.21 -15.13
C ARG A 262 7.65 27.94 -15.70
N ASN A 263 8.24 27.36 -16.73
CA ASN A 263 9.27 27.99 -17.53
C ASN A 263 8.91 27.86 -19.00
N ARG A 264 8.82 29.00 -19.69
CA ARG A 264 8.44 29.11 -21.10
C ARG A 264 9.59 29.55 -22.01
N CYS A 265 10.79 29.69 -21.45
CA CYS A 265 11.94 30.25 -22.16
C CYS A 265 12.91 29.17 -22.66
N CYS A 266 13.69 29.56 -23.67
CA CYS A 266 14.78 28.79 -24.25
C CYS A 266 15.88 28.58 -23.20
N LEU A 267 15.97 27.39 -22.59
CA LEU A 267 17.09 27.07 -21.69
C LEU A 267 18.34 26.79 -22.54
N ASN A 268 18.98 27.78 -23.15
CA ASN A 268 20.30 27.52 -23.73
C ASN A 268 21.29 27.30 -22.57
N GLY A 269 21.74 26.05 -22.36
CA GLY A 269 22.87 25.69 -21.51
C GLY A 269 22.64 25.66 -19.99
N LEU A 270 21.43 25.86 -19.48
CA LEU A 270 21.18 25.86 -18.03
C LEU A 270 20.75 24.48 -17.52
N VAL A 271 21.60 23.89 -16.67
CA VAL A 271 21.25 22.75 -15.81
C VAL A 271 20.47 23.30 -14.61
N TYR A 272 19.15 23.10 -14.60
CA TYR A 272 18.29 23.46 -13.47
C TYR A 272 18.10 22.24 -12.58
N SER A 273 18.57 22.27 -11.33
CA SER A 273 18.31 21.23 -10.32
C SER A 273 17.73 21.85 -9.07
N ARG A 274 16.49 21.51 -8.72
CA ARG A 274 15.86 21.97 -7.48
C ARG A 274 15.07 20.88 -6.79
N THR A 275 15.18 20.86 -5.46
CA THR A 275 14.37 20.01 -4.60
C THR A 275 13.42 20.89 -3.81
N TRP A 276 12.14 20.51 -3.78
CA TRP A 276 11.12 21.14 -2.96
C TRP A 276 10.60 20.13 -1.97
N THR A 277 10.31 20.61 -0.76
CA THR A 277 9.66 19.84 0.30
C THR A 277 8.43 20.62 0.75
N THR A 278 7.28 19.95 0.78
CA THR A 278 6.05 20.58 1.30
C THR A 278 6.10 20.57 2.83
N PRO A 279 5.71 21.66 3.52
CA PRO A 279 5.51 21.61 4.96
C PRO A 279 4.42 20.57 5.29
N SER A 280 4.58 19.83 6.39
CA SER A 280 3.55 18.87 6.81
C SER A 280 2.27 19.64 7.13
N PHE A 281 1.18 19.31 6.45
CA PHE A 281 -0.15 19.81 6.78
C PHE A 281 -1.02 18.61 7.20
N GLY A 282 -2.10 18.86 7.94
CA GLY A 282 -2.90 17.78 8.54
C GLY A 282 -4.39 17.92 8.27
N TRP A 283 -5.05 16.80 8.03
CA TRP A 283 -6.50 16.67 8.08
C TRP A 283 -6.89 15.89 9.33
N ARG A 284 -7.88 16.39 10.09
CA ARG A 284 -8.50 15.64 11.17
C ARG A 284 -9.87 15.14 10.73
N ILE A 285 -10.07 13.83 10.80
CA ILE A 285 -11.35 13.18 10.55
C ILE A 285 -11.89 12.73 11.89
N THR A 286 -12.90 13.43 12.41
CA THR A 286 -13.61 12.99 13.61
C THR A 286 -14.47 11.78 13.25
N VAL A 287 -14.22 10.67 13.94
CA VAL A 287 -14.95 9.41 13.78
C VAL A 287 -16.13 9.38 14.77
N TYR A 288 -15.88 9.74 16.02
CA TYR A 288 -16.92 9.89 17.03
C TYR A 288 -16.76 11.21 17.77
N ARG A 289 -17.90 11.82 18.06
CA ARG A 289 -17.99 13.01 18.91
C ARG A 289 -18.99 12.73 20.02
N ILE A 290 -18.51 12.79 21.26
CA ILE A 290 -19.34 12.68 22.46
C ILE A 290 -19.30 14.03 23.16
N GLN A 291 -20.48 14.58 23.46
CA GLN A 291 -20.60 15.83 24.20
C GLN A 291 -21.33 15.56 25.52
N VAL A 292 -20.67 15.87 26.63
CA VAL A 292 -21.20 15.69 27.98
C VAL A 292 -21.09 17.04 28.71
N PHE A 293 -22.21 17.76 28.82
CA PHE A 293 -22.25 19.14 29.35
C PHE A 293 -21.22 20.07 28.67
N ILE A 294 -20.17 20.46 29.41
CA ILE A 294 -19.07 21.34 28.95
C ILE A 294 -17.87 20.58 28.36
N LEU A 295 -17.91 19.24 28.41
CA LEU A 295 -16.87 18.33 27.94
C LEU A 295 -17.17 17.89 26.50
N LYS A 296 -16.22 18.09 25.59
CA LYS A 296 -16.27 17.51 24.24
C LYS A 296 -15.15 16.51 24.07
N ILE A 297 -15.50 15.26 23.78
CA ILE A 297 -14.59 14.17 23.48
C ILE A 297 -14.70 13.88 21.99
N ASP A 298 -13.61 14.14 21.25
CA ASP A 298 -13.51 13.82 19.82
C ASP A 298 -12.51 12.68 19.65
N LEU A 299 -12.98 11.53 19.20
CA LEU A 299 -12.15 10.46 18.68
C LEU A 299 -11.95 10.70 17.18
N GLY A 300 -10.71 10.85 16.75
CA GLY A 300 -10.43 11.17 15.36
C GLY A 300 -9.13 10.58 14.84
N VAL A 301 -9.04 10.57 13.51
CA VAL A 301 -7.85 10.21 12.76
C VAL A 301 -7.28 11.48 12.12
N ASP A 302 -6.08 11.84 12.54
CA ASP A 302 -5.25 12.90 11.99
C ASP A 302 -4.33 12.31 10.90
N ILE A 303 -4.45 12.78 9.67
CA ILE A 303 -3.65 12.36 8.51
C ILE A 303 -2.76 13.53 8.10
N ARG A 304 -1.44 13.32 8.08
CA ARG A 304 -0.44 14.35 7.75
C ARG A 304 0.53 13.85 6.68
N PRO A 305 0.26 14.12 5.40
CA PRO A 305 1.21 13.76 4.35
C PRO A 305 2.30 14.83 4.21
N TYR A 306 3.45 14.43 3.68
CA TYR A 306 4.47 15.34 3.18
C TYR A 306 5.05 14.81 1.87
N PHE A 307 5.47 15.72 1.00
CA PHE A 307 5.98 15.40 -0.32
C PHE A 307 7.34 16.05 -0.50
N SER A 308 8.26 15.32 -1.11
CA SER A 308 9.48 15.89 -1.69
C SER A 308 9.47 15.67 -3.20
N PHE A 309 10.01 16.63 -3.92
CA PHE A 309 10.06 16.60 -5.38
C PHE A 309 11.41 17.14 -5.82
N THR A 310 12.16 16.37 -6.58
CA THR A 310 13.40 16.84 -7.22
C THR A 310 13.18 16.91 -8.72
N LEU A 311 13.43 18.08 -9.30
CA LEU A 311 13.46 18.29 -10.74
C LEU A 311 14.87 18.63 -11.17
N ARG A 312 15.36 17.92 -12.17
CA ARG A 312 16.59 18.25 -12.91
C ARG A 312 16.26 18.37 -14.38
N THR A 313 16.67 19.45 -15.02
CA THR A 313 16.55 19.60 -16.48
C THR A 313 17.79 20.23 -17.04
N SER A 314 18.28 19.71 -18.15
CA SER A 314 19.34 20.32 -18.96
C SER A 314 18.92 20.31 -20.42
N LEU A 315 19.23 21.39 -21.12
CA LEU A 315 19.08 21.51 -22.56
C LEU A 315 20.50 21.56 -23.14
N TRP A 316 20.82 20.59 -23.99
CA TRP A 316 22.17 20.42 -24.56
C TRP A 316 22.25 20.88 -26.02
N THR A 317 21.11 20.88 -26.71
CA THR A 317 20.95 21.44 -28.08
C THR A 317 19.59 22.11 -28.20
N SER A 318 19.35 22.83 -29.31
CA SER A 318 18.05 23.45 -29.60
C SER A 318 16.89 22.45 -29.64
N CYS A 319 17.16 21.15 -29.82
CA CYS A 319 16.16 20.09 -29.79
C CYS A 319 16.33 19.08 -28.63
N GLY A 320 17.49 19.02 -27.96
CA GLY A 320 17.83 18.00 -26.97
C GLY A 320 17.61 18.45 -25.53
N ILE A 321 16.68 17.77 -24.84
CA ILE A 321 16.41 17.91 -23.41
C ILE A 321 16.80 16.63 -22.68
N ASP A 322 17.46 16.75 -21.52
CA ASP A 322 17.48 15.70 -20.49
C ASP A 322 16.71 16.23 -19.28
N ALA A 323 15.53 15.68 -19.04
CA ALA A 323 14.67 16.02 -17.94
C ALA A 323 14.54 14.82 -17.01
N TYR A 324 14.75 15.05 -15.72
CA TYR A 324 14.65 14.05 -14.67
C TYR A 324 13.79 14.57 -13.51
N ALA A 325 12.73 13.84 -13.18
CA ALA A 325 11.82 14.17 -12.09
C ALA A 325 11.72 13.01 -11.09
N LYS A 326 11.81 13.32 -9.79
CA LYS A 326 11.76 12.35 -8.69
C LYS A 326 10.83 12.82 -7.55
N PRO A 327 9.49 12.71 -7.70
CA PRO A 327 8.58 12.86 -6.57
C PRO A 327 8.73 11.72 -5.56
N LYS A 328 8.60 12.03 -4.27
CA LYS A 328 8.53 11.10 -3.14
C LYS A 328 7.42 11.57 -2.18
N ALA A 329 6.46 10.71 -1.90
CA ALA A 329 5.38 10.98 -0.94
C ALA A 329 5.66 10.27 0.38
N HIS A 330 5.20 10.82 1.49
CA HIS A 330 5.29 10.22 2.82
C HIS A 330 4.02 10.50 3.62
N LEU A 331 3.67 9.59 4.54
CA LEU A 331 2.39 9.65 5.24
C LEU A 331 2.52 9.41 6.74
N ARG A 332 2.09 10.38 7.53
CA ARG A 332 1.88 10.17 8.96
C ARG A 332 0.39 10.04 9.24
N ILE A 333 -0.02 8.95 9.87
CA ILE A 333 -1.38 8.74 10.36
C ILE A 333 -1.33 8.78 11.87
N SER A 334 -2.29 9.40 12.52
CA SER A 334 -2.43 9.38 13.98
C SER A 334 -3.88 9.20 14.34
N GLY A 335 -4.21 8.20 15.14
CA GLY A 335 -5.50 8.09 15.80
C GLY A 335 -5.39 8.69 17.19
N GLY A 336 -6.42 9.37 17.69
CA GLY A 336 -6.33 9.91 19.03
C GLY A 336 -7.66 10.36 19.61
N VAL A 337 -7.71 10.31 20.93
CA VAL A 337 -8.82 10.88 21.72
C VAL A 337 -8.39 12.27 22.15
N SER A 338 -9.14 13.28 21.75
CA SER A 338 -8.99 14.64 22.29
C SER A 338 -10.17 14.98 23.16
N VAL A 339 -9.88 15.60 24.30
CA VAL A 339 -10.83 16.12 25.26
C VAL A 339 -10.67 17.62 25.31
N SER A 340 -11.78 18.35 25.15
CA SER A 340 -11.78 19.80 25.28
C SER A 340 -12.82 20.27 26.29
N LEU A 341 -12.38 21.21 27.13
CA LEU A 341 -13.17 22.01 28.06
C LEU A 341 -13.01 23.48 27.66
N TRP A 342 -13.79 24.37 28.28
CA TRP A 342 -13.89 25.77 27.85
C TRP A 342 -12.55 26.53 27.82
N LEU A 343 -11.64 26.23 28.76
CA LEU A 343 -10.35 26.91 28.93
C LEU A 343 -9.12 26.03 28.63
N ILE A 344 -9.29 24.71 28.56
CA ILE A 344 -8.20 23.74 28.42
C ILE A 344 -8.63 22.68 27.42
N ARG A 345 -7.72 22.25 26.56
CA ARG A 345 -7.90 21.05 25.75
C ARG A 345 -6.65 20.19 25.80
N GLY A 346 -6.82 18.89 25.78
CA GLY A 346 -5.73 17.94 25.73
C GLY A 346 -6.15 16.63 25.11
N GLY A 347 -5.23 15.68 25.03
CA GLY A 347 -5.54 14.40 24.42
C GLY A 347 -4.35 13.48 24.38
N ILE A 348 -4.61 12.27 23.89
CA ILE A 348 -3.62 11.25 23.60
C ILE A 348 -3.69 10.95 22.11
N ASP A 349 -2.57 11.11 21.43
CA ASP A 349 -2.38 10.78 20.03
C ASP A 349 -1.55 9.48 19.93
N LEU A 350 -2.13 8.42 19.38
CA LEU A 350 -1.43 7.25 18.86
C LEU A 350 -1.05 7.53 17.39
N GLY A 351 0.20 7.92 17.16
CA GLY A 351 0.75 8.24 15.85
C GLY A 351 1.52 7.07 15.24
N VAL A 352 1.11 6.67 14.04
CA VAL A 352 1.88 5.81 13.13
C VAL A 352 2.53 6.69 12.05
N ASN A 353 3.85 6.80 12.09
CA ASN A 353 4.61 7.40 11.00
C ASN A 353 4.96 6.31 9.99
N LEU A 354 4.18 6.24 8.92
CA LEU A 354 4.47 5.39 7.78
C LEU A 354 5.41 6.17 6.87
N ASN A 355 6.71 5.96 7.04
CA ASN A 355 7.70 6.38 6.06
C ASN A 355 7.69 5.51 4.80
N TYR A 356 6.53 4.92 4.48
CA TYR A 356 6.26 4.35 3.18
C TYR A 356 6.31 5.47 2.15
N TYR A 357 7.09 5.26 1.11
CA TYR A 357 7.19 6.20 0.04
C TYR A 357 6.87 5.54 -1.29
N ILE A 358 6.22 6.34 -2.12
CA ILE A 358 6.08 6.04 -3.52
C ILE A 358 6.91 7.07 -4.25
N ARG A 359 7.79 6.56 -5.09
CA ARG A 359 8.78 7.33 -5.82
C ARG A 359 8.58 7.07 -7.28
N ALA A 360 8.16 8.09 -8.01
CA ALA A 360 8.25 8.03 -9.46
C ALA A 360 9.60 8.58 -9.88
N ASN A 361 10.22 7.96 -10.87
CA ASN A 361 11.32 8.53 -11.62
C ASN A 361 10.82 8.71 -13.04
N ALA A 362 10.90 9.91 -13.59
CA ALA A 362 10.74 10.12 -15.02
C ALA A 362 12.05 10.68 -15.54
N LYS A 363 12.63 10.05 -16.55
CA LYS A 363 13.78 10.54 -17.29
C LYS A 363 13.37 10.69 -18.75
N ALA A 364 13.60 11.82 -19.37
CA ALA A 364 13.44 11.96 -20.80
C ALA A 364 14.64 12.66 -21.39
N ALA A 365 15.36 11.95 -22.25
CA ALA A 365 16.48 12.38 -23.05
C ALA A 365 16.08 12.38 -24.53
N TYR A 366 15.74 13.53 -25.09
CA TYR A 366 15.61 13.67 -26.56
C TYR A 366 17.01 13.61 -27.19
N PRO A 367 17.24 12.91 -28.32
CA PRO A 367 16.22 12.37 -29.24
C PRO A 367 15.70 10.96 -29.00
N ASN A 368 16.26 10.17 -28.07
CA ASN A 368 16.21 8.70 -28.19
C ASN A 368 15.79 7.96 -26.92
N GLN A 369 15.30 8.62 -25.87
CA GLN A 369 14.91 7.89 -24.67
C GLN A 369 13.90 8.64 -23.79
N ALA A 370 12.78 8.02 -23.48
CA ALA A 370 11.95 8.40 -22.35
C ALA A 370 11.73 7.18 -21.47
N CYS A 371 12.15 7.28 -20.22
CA CYS A 371 11.96 6.26 -19.20
C CYS A 371 11.05 6.81 -18.11
N ALA A 372 10.12 6.00 -17.65
CA ALA A 372 9.44 6.23 -16.40
C ALA A 372 9.56 4.98 -15.53
N GLY A 373 9.61 5.19 -14.23
CA GLY A 373 9.66 4.14 -13.25
C GLY A 373 8.85 4.53 -12.04
N LEU A 374 8.21 3.55 -11.45
CA LEU A 374 7.56 3.66 -10.17
C LEU A 374 8.22 2.68 -9.21
N TYR A 375 8.59 3.21 -8.06
CA TYR A 375 9.22 2.48 -6.99
C TYR A 375 8.36 2.71 -5.77
N HIS A 376 8.29 1.70 -4.92
CA HIS A 376 7.80 1.88 -3.57
C HIS A 376 8.82 1.37 -2.60
N GLY A 377 8.79 1.91 -1.41
CA GLY A 377 9.65 1.45 -0.35
C GLY A 377 9.12 1.98 0.95
N TYR A 378 9.86 1.69 2.00
CA TYR A 378 9.64 2.30 3.28
C TYR A 378 11.00 2.67 3.86
N ASP A 379 11.12 3.92 4.32
CA ASP A 379 12.15 4.26 5.28
C ASP A 379 11.68 3.83 6.68
N SER A 380 12.52 4.01 7.70
CA SER A 380 12.23 3.60 9.08
C SER A 380 10.87 4.10 9.55
N GLN A 381 9.96 3.18 9.90
CA GLN A 381 8.63 3.54 10.37
C GLN A 381 8.64 3.67 11.89
N SER A 382 7.71 4.42 12.45
CA SER A 382 7.61 4.51 13.90
C SER A 382 6.18 4.59 14.39
N ILE A 383 5.94 3.99 15.54
CA ILE A 383 4.70 4.12 16.30
C ILE A 383 5.05 4.94 17.53
N SER A 384 4.25 5.97 17.83
CA SER A 384 4.45 6.80 19.01
C SER A 384 3.14 7.10 19.70
N VAL A 385 3.12 7.05 21.02
CA VAL A 385 2.01 7.51 21.85
C VAL A 385 2.43 8.83 22.46
N ARG A 386 1.65 9.89 22.23
CA ARG A 386 1.96 11.24 22.72
C ARG A 386 0.75 11.83 23.42
N ALA A 387 0.93 12.25 24.67
CA ALA A 387 -0.02 13.14 25.31
C ALA A 387 0.22 14.57 24.85
N TRP A 388 -0.83 15.38 24.75
CA TRP A 388 -0.69 16.81 24.47
C TRP A 388 -1.73 17.64 25.21
N TYR A 389 -1.42 18.92 25.41
CA TYR A 389 -2.37 19.89 25.95
C TYR A 389 -2.16 21.30 25.39
N GLN A 390 -3.22 22.12 25.46
CA GLN A 390 -3.27 23.53 25.10
C GLN A 390 -4.16 24.26 26.11
N ARG A 391 -3.76 25.49 26.46
CA ARG A 391 -4.58 26.40 27.26
C ARG A 391 -5.11 27.52 26.38
N LYS A 392 -6.31 27.98 26.66
CA LYS A 392 -6.88 29.18 26.07
C LYS A 392 -6.30 30.40 26.77
N TYR A 393 -5.94 31.42 26.03
CA TYR A 393 -5.44 32.67 26.59
C TYR A 393 -6.08 33.84 25.84
N LEU A 394 -6.18 34.97 26.54
CA LEU A 394 -6.72 36.19 25.98
C LEU A 394 -5.58 36.92 25.27
N ASN A 395 -5.71 37.07 23.95
CA ASN A 395 -4.70 37.72 23.14
C ASN A 395 -5.11 39.17 22.86
N LYS A 396 -4.17 40.09 23.04
CA LYS A 396 -4.39 41.53 22.83
C LYS A 396 -3.76 41.93 21.50
N HIS A 397 -4.58 42.10 20.47
CA HIS A 397 -4.11 42.59 19.16
C HIS A 397 -3.90 44.11 19.20
N GLY A 398 -2.77 44.56 19.76
CA GLY A 398 -2.36 45.97 19.72
C GLY A 398 -3.16 46.92 20.63
N THR A 399 -2.81 48.21 20.59
CA THR A 399 -3.06 49.23 21.64
C THR A 399 -4.53 49.53 21.95
N TRP A 400 -4.77 49.71 23.27
CA TRP A 400 -5.89 50.34 24.01
C TRP A 400 -7.37 50.15 23.61
N ARG A 401 -7.70 49.29 22.64
CA ARG A 401 -9.11 48.99 22.30
C ARG A 401 -9.58 47.69 22.96
N PRO A 402 -10.38 47.72 24.06
CA PRO A 402 -10.82 46.52 24.78
C PRO A 402 -11.68 45.57 23.94
N TRP A 403 -12.30 46.03 22.85
CA TRP A 403 -13.08 45.20 21.94
C TRP A 403 -12.26 44.42 20.90
N LYS A 404 -10.92 44.55 20.89
CA LYS A 404 -10.02 43.75 20.02
C LYS A 404 -9.45 42.51 20.71
N TRP A 405 -10.05 42.09 21.82
CA TRP A 405 -9.60 40.91 22.56
C TRP A 405 -10.16 39.67 21.89
N SER A 406 -9.29 38.77 21.46
CA SER A 406 -9.64 37.46 20.93
C SER A 406 -9.14 36.39 21.89
N TRP A 407 -9.89 35.31 22.02
CA TRP A 407 -9.40 34.13 22.72
C TRP A 407 -8.65 33.25 21.73
N ASP A 408 -7.35 33.10 21.96
CA ASP A 408 -6.50 32.21 21.18
C ASP A 408 -6.08 30.98 22.01
N TRP A 409 -5.68 29.91 21.32
CA TRP A 409 -5.12 28.72 21.95
C TRP A 409 -3.60 28.77 21.89
N THR A 410 -2.91 28.41 22.97
CA THR A 410 -1.45 28.24 22.93
C THR A 410 -1.06 27.16 21.93
N SER A 411 0.20 27.13 21.49
CA SER A 411 0.75 25.99 20.76
C SER A 411 0.61 24.69 21.56
N ARG A 412 0.45 23.55 20.86
CA ARG A 412 0.37 22.22 21.51
C ARG A 412 1.70 21.92 22.19
N ARG A 413 1.65 21.64 23.48
CA ARG A 413 2.75 21.02 24.23
C ARG A 413 2.55 19.51 24.15
N TYR A 414 3.59 18.78 23.77
CA TYR A 414 3.55 17.31 23.63
C TYR A 414 4.47 16.65 24.66
N LEU A 415 4.03 15.52 25.19
CA LEU A 415 4.82 14.60 25.98
C LEU A 415 4.79 13.23 25.28
N THR A 416 5.95 12.75 24.83
CA THR A 416 6.05 11.40 24.24
C THR A 416 6.03 10.39 25.37
N LEU A 417 4.99 9.55 25.41
CA LEU A 417 4.82 8.50 26.42
C LEU A 417 5.56 7.23 26.02
N ALA A 418 5.53 6.90 24.73
CA ALA A 418 6.25 5.76 24.18
C ALA A 418 6.53 5.98 22.69
N SER A 419 7.61 5.38 22.19
CA SER A 419 7.94 5.37 20.77
C SER A 419 8.72 4.11 20.40
N TRP A 420 8.35 3.49 19.29
CA TRP A 420 8.99 2.30 18.76
C TRP A 420 9.33 2.51 17.29
N ASN A 421 10.47 1.98 16.84
CA ASN A 421 10.78 1.87 15.42
C ASN A 421 10.30 0.51 14.91
N VAL A 422 9.63 0.53 13.77
CA VAL A 422 8.98 -0.65 13.20
C VAL A 422 9.54 -0.82 11.78
N GLY A 423 10.65 -1.55 11.67
CA GLY A 423 11.21 -1.97 10.38
C GLY A 423 12.41 -1.15 9.86
N GLY A 424 13.25 -1.86 9.09
CA GLY A 424 14.39 -1.31 8.35
C GLY A 424 14.01 -0.73 6.99
N VAL A 425 14.97 -0.15 6.28
CA VAL A 425 14.74 0.47 4.97
C VAL A 425 14.59 -0.61 3.90
N SER A 426 13.57 -0.52 3.04
CA SER A 426 13.52 -1.31 1.81
C SER A 426 12.99 -0.49 0.65
N GLU A 427 13.49 -0.78 -0.56
CA GLU A 427 13.02 -0.19 -1.80
C GLU A 427 12.80 -1.32 -2.81
N ASN A 428 11.57 -1.44 -3.29
CA ASN A 428 11.20 -2.39 -4.32
C ASN A 428 10.78 -1.64 -5.58
N LYS A 429 11.22 -2.17 -6.72
CA LYS A 429 10.83 -1.66 -8.03
C LYS A 429 9.42 -2.16 -8.33
N ILE A 430 8.46 -1.26 -8.46
CA ILE A 430 7.09 -1.63 -8.87
C ILE A 430 7.07 -1.83 -10.38
N TRP A 431 7.59 -0.85 -11.11
CA TRP A 431 7.49 -0.81 -12.54
C TRP A 431 8.57 0.11 -13.13
N TYR A 432 9.04 -0.20 -14.32
CA TYR A 432 9.93 0.65 -15.09
C TYR A 432 9.80 0.30 -16.55
N GLY A 433 9.66 1.32 -17.39
CA GLY A 433 9.67 1.15 -18.83
C GLY A 433 10.39 2.32 -19.47
N CYS A 434 11.12 1.99 -20.53
CA CYS A 434 11.75 2.95 -21.41
C CYS A 434 11.20 2.76 -22.81
N VAL A 435 11.09 3.86 -23.52
CA VAL A 435 10.86 3.90 -24.96
C VAL A 435 12.04 4.64 -25.56
N ASN A 436 12.60 4.08 -26.62
CA ASN A 436 13.71 4.66 -27.36
C ASN A 436 13.22 5.35 -28.63
#